data_AF-K9QUV6-F1
#
_entry.id   AF-K9QUV6-F1
#
_cell.length_a   1.000
_cell.length_b   1.000
_cell.length_c   1.000
_cell.angle_alpha   90.00
_cell.angle_beta   90.00
_cell.angle_gamma   90.00
#
_symmetry.space_group_name_H-M   'P 1'
#
loop_
_entity.id
_entity.type
_entity.pdbx_description
1 polymer ?
#
loop_
_entity_poly.entity_id
_entity_poly.type
_entity_poly.pdbx_seq_one_letter_code
_entity_poly.pdbx_strand_id
1 'polypeptide(L)'
;MPINKSHFASAFGTWLQITLSVFFLFMLGVLLLLPILTILQAPSFMVGNSNLWLLRWQNSPDVGFNITFNPGLLLAIASLLGVIVLTFRRRSSSK
;
A
#
# COMPACT_ATOMS: atom_id res chain seq x y z
N MET A 1 13.20 -29.66 -13.91
CA MET A 1 13.83 -28.43 -14.47
C MET A 1 14.51 -27.68 -13.34
N PRO A 2 15.84 -27.48 -13.36
CA PRO A 2 16.50 -26.69 -12.33
C PRO A 2 16.04 -25.24 -12.42
N ILE A 3 15.54 -24.69 -11.31
CA ILE A 3 15.25 -23.26 -11.20
C ILE A 3 16.57 -22.52 -11.40
N ASN A 4 16.69 -21.78 -12.49
CA ASN A 4 17.87 -20.97 -12.74
C ASN A 4 17.93 -19.85 -11.69
N LYS A 5 18.82 -20.01 -10.70
CA LYS A 5 18.88 -19.16 -9.49
C LYS A 5 19.03 -17.67 -9.82
N SER A 6 19.69 -17.33 -10.92
CA SER A 6 19.90 -15.95 -11.37
C SER A 6 18.60 -15.28 -11.84
N HIS A 7 17.73 -16.01 -12.52
CA HIS A 7 16.44 -15.49 -13.01
C HIS A 7 15.41 -15.36 -11.87
N PHE A 8 15.47 -16.25 -10.89
CA PHE A 8 14.65 -16.12 -9.68
C PHE A 8 15.08 -14.89 -8.85
N ALA A 9 16.39 -14.72 -8.64
CA ALA A 9 16.92 -13.59 -7.88
C ALA A 9 16.57 -12.23 -8.53
N SER A 10 16.67 -12.13 -9.87
CA SER A 10 16.31 -10.89 -10.58
C SER A 10 14.81 -10.59 -10.53
N ALA A 11 13.97 -11.62 -10.64
CA ALA A 11 12.52 -11.50 -10.52
C ALA A 11 12.10 -11.08 -9.10
N PHE A 12 12.71 -11.69 -8.08
CA PHE A 12 12.47 -11.33 -6.68
C PHE A 12 12.93 -9.89 -6.39
N GLY A 13 14.10 -9.49 -6.87
CA GLY A 13 14.57 -8.11 -6.71
C GLY A 13 13.63 -7.09 -7.37
N THR A 14 13.16 -7.38 -8.57
CA THR A 14 12.17 -6.54 -9.27
C THR A 14 10.85 -6.48 -8.50
N TRP A 15 10.38 -7.62 -7.99
CA TRP A 15 9.16 -7.71 -7.18
C TRP A 15 9.26 -6.86 -5.91
N LEU A 16 10.38 -6.99 -5.20
CA LEU A 16 10.64 -6.26 -3.96
C LEU A 16 10.70 -4.76 -4.22
N GLN A 17 11.38 -4.33 -5.30
CA GLN A 17 11.44 -2.93 -5.69
C GLN A 17 10.05 -2.36 -5.97
N ILE A 18 9.22 -3.05 -6.76
CA ILE A 18 7.85 -2.61 -7.05
C ILE A 18 7.03 -2.55 -5.76
N THR A 19 7.10 -3.59 -4.92
CA THR A 19 6.38 -3.67 -3.65
C THR A 19 6.72 -2.48 -2.75
N LEU A 20 8.02 -2.18 -2.58
CA LEU A 20 8.47 -1.05 -1.78
C LEU A 20 8.04 0.28 -2.39
N SER A 21 8.16 0.47 -3.70
CA SER A 21 7.72 1.70 -4.38
C SER A 21 6.22 1.95 -4.18
N VAL A 22 5.39 0.92 -4.34
CA VAL A 22 3.93 1.01 -4.12
C VAL A 22 3.63 1.30 -2.64
N PHE A 23 4.32 0.64 -1.72
CA PHE A 23 4.16 0.87 -0.29
C PHE A 23 4.50 2.32 0.11
N PHE A 24 5.63 2.86 -0.36
CA PHE A 24 6.00 4.26 -0.11
C PHE A 24 5.04 5.25 -0.78
N LEU A 25 4.52 4.92 -1.97
CA LEU A 25 3.50 5.74 -2.61
C LEU A 25 2.22 5.81 -1.77
N PHE A 26 1.79 4.68 -1.20
CA PHE A 26 0.64 4.69 -0.29
C PHE A 26 0.92 5.50 0.98
N MET A 27 2.12 5.40 1.56
CA MET A 27 2.50 6.22 2.72
C MET A 27 2.43 7.71 2.42
N LEU A 28 2.94 8.13 1.26
CA LEU A 28 2.81 9.51 0.78
C LEU A 28 1.33 9.90 0.62
N GLY A 29 0.50 9.01 0.08
CA GLY A 29 -0.94 9.22 -0.02
C GLY A 29 -1.59 9.48 1.34
N VAL A 30 -1.28 8.66 2.35
CA VAL A 30 -1.81 8.85 3.72
C VAL A 30 -1.35 10.16 4.34
N LEU A 31 -0.08 10.54 4.14
CA LEU A 31 0.45 11.83 4.61
C LEU A 31 -0.30 13.02 3.98
N LEU A 32 -0.63 12.93 2.68
CA LEU A 32 -1.41 13.95 1.97
C LEU A 32 -2.89 13.95 2.36
N LEU A 33 -3.45 12.80 2.75
CA LEU A 33 -4.82 12.70 3.26
C LEU A 33 -5.02 13.50 4.55
N LEU A 34 -4.02 13.59 5.42
CA LEU A 34 -4.11 14.32 6.68
C LEU A 34 -4.57 15.79 6.50
N PRO A 35 -3.85 16.64 5.74
CA PRO A 35 -4.28 18.03 5.52
C PRO A 35 -5.60 18.11 4.74
N ILE A 36 -5.85 17.21 3.77
CA ILE A 36 -7.10 17.21 2.99
C ILE A 36 -8.30 17.00 3.91
N LEU A 37 -8.27 15.95 4.73
CA LEU A 37 -9.37 15.62 5.64
C LEU A 37 -9.55 16.67 6.74
N THR A 38 -8.45 17.29 7.16
CA THR A 38 -8.47 18.41 8.13
C THR A 38 -9.16 19.64 7.54
N ILE A 39 -8.78 20.07 6.33
CA ILE A 39 -9.37 21.24 5.65
C ILE A 39 -10.86 21.01 5.38
N LEU A 40 -11.23 19.80 4.96
CA LEU A 40 -12.62 19.44 4.69
C LEU A 40 -13.45 19.20 5.97
N GLN A 41 -12.82 19.23 7.15
CA GLN A 41 -13.43 18.86 8.42
C GLN A 41 -14.19 17.53 8.34
N ALA A 42 -13.61 16.55 7.65
CA ALA A 42 -14.28 15.29 7.38
C ALA A 42 -14.71 14.63 8.71
N PRO A 43 -15.93 14.05 8.80
CA PRO A 43 -16.35 13.33 9.99
C PRO A 43 -15.45 12.11 10.20
N SER A 44 -15.33 11.63 11.43
CA SER A 44 -14.54 10.43 11.74
C SER A 44 -15.02 9.22 10.93
N PHE A 45 -14.10 8.48 10.33
CA PHE A 45 -14.43 7.28 9.55
C PHE A 45 -13.33 6.23 9.62
N MET A 46 -13.72 5.00 9.26
CA MET A 46 -12.81 3.86 9.15
C MET A 46 -12.99 3.21 7.79
N VAL A 47 -11.88 2.95 7.11
CA VAL A 47 -11.85 2.11 5.92
C VAL A 47 -11.56 0.68 6.37
N GLY A 48 -12.58 -0.18 6.29
CA GLY A 48 -12.55 -1.56 6.77
C GLY A 48 -13.50 -1.79 7.93
N ASN A 49 -13.12 -2.66 8.87
CA ASN A 49 -13.90 -2.96 10.07
C ASN A 49 -13.01 -2.99 11.34
N SER A 50 -13.60 -3.27 12.49
CA SER A 50 -12.91 -3.27 13.79
C SER A 50 -11.68 -4.18 13.83
N ASN A 51 -11.71 -5.33 13.13
CA ASN A 51 -10.67 -6.35 13.14
C ASN A 51 -9.67 -6.19 11.97
N LEU A 52 -10.13 -5.69 10.82
CA LEU A 52 -9.35 -5.50 9.60
C LEU A 52 -9.65 -4.10 9.05
N TRP A 53 -8.80 -3.14 9.40
CA TRP A 53 -8.90 -1.76 8.97
C TRP A 53 -7.63 -1.33 8.25
N LEU A 54 -7.81 -0.56 7.18
CA LEU A 54 -6.72 0.00 6.39
C LEU A 54 -6.33 1.38 6.92
N LEU A 55 -7.33 2.21 7.20
CA LEU A 55 -7.19 3.60 7.58
C LEU A 55 -8.28 3.99 8.57
N ARG A 56 -7.90 4.75 9.58
CA ARG A 56 -8.76 5.35 10.59
C ARG A 56 -8.50 6.84 10.61
N TRP A 57 -9.54 7.60 10.34
CA TRP A 57 -9.55 9.04 10.49
C TRP A 57 -10.39 9.39 11.71
N GLN A 58 -9.79 10.14 12.63
CA GLN A 58 -10.45 10.66 13.81
C GLN A 58 -10.43 12.17 13.74
N ASN A 59 -11.63 12.73 13.82
CA ASN A 59 -11.90 14.14 14.00
C ASN A 59 -12.84 14.24 15.20
N SER A 60 -12.26 14.48 16.38
CA SER A 60 -13.01 14.60 17.64
C SER A 60 -12.56 15.83 18.41
N PRO A 61 -13.48 16.57 19.06
CA PRO A 61 -13.15 17.78 19.79
C PRO A 61 -12.08 17.57 20.87
N ASP A 62 -12.04 16.37 21.46
CA ASP A 62 -11.23 16.06 22.63
C ASP A 62 -9.82 15.55 22.28
N VAL A 63 -9.66 14.99 21.07
CA VAL A 63 -8.44 14.31 20.61
C VAL A 63 -7.77 15.06 19.46
N GLY A 64 -8.49 15.98 18.80
CA GLY A 64 -8.05 16.67 17.60
C GLY A 64 -8.11 15.79 16.35
N PHE A 65 -7.25 16.09 15.39
CA PHE A 65 -7.12 15.36 14.13
C PHE A 65 -6.07 14.26 14.25
N ASN A 66 -6.47 13.01 13.99
CA ASN A 66 -5.56 11.88 13.99
C ASN A 66 -5.84 10.95 12.81
N ILE A 67 -4.76 10.51 12.15
CA ILE A 67 -4.82 9.52 11.07
C ILE A 67 -3.96 8.32 11.47
N THR A 68 -4.56 7.14 11.43
CA THR A 68 -3.85 5.88 11.70
C THR A 68 -4.08 4.94 10.54
N PHE A 69 -3.07 4.17 10.16
CA PHE A 69 -3.19 3.15 9.10
C PHE A 69 -2.53 1.84 9.55
N ASN A 70 -2.88 0.74 8.89
CA ASN A 70 -2.28 -0.57 9.18
C ASN A 70 -1.13 -0.86 8.19
N PRO A 71 0.15 -0.70 8.60
CA PRO A 71 1.29 -0.89 7.70
C PRO A 71 1.38 -2.33 7.17
N GLY A 72 0.98 -3.32 7.98
CA GLY A 72 1.02 -4.74 7.57
C GLY A 72 0.05 -5.02 6.43
N LEU A 73 -1.19 -4.55 6.53
CA LEU A 73 -2.19 -4.69 5.47
C LEU A 73 -1.80 -3.90 4.21
N LEU A 74 -1.26 -2.69 4.38
CA LEU A 74 -0.73 -1.88 3.28
C LEU A 74 0.41 -2.57 2.54
N LEU A 75 1.34 -3.19 3.27
CA LEU A 75 2.45 -3.94 2.69
C LEU A 75 1.95 -5.20 1.98
N ALA A 76 0.95 -5.89 2.52
CA ALA A 76 0.33 -7.04 1.89
C ALA A 76 -0.33 -6.66 0.54
N ILE A 77 -1.07 -5.55 0.50
CA ILE A 77 -1.65 -5.02 -0.75
C ILE A 77 -0.55 -4.63 -1.74
N ALA A 78 0.48 -3.93 -1.29
CA ALA A 78 1.60 -3.53 -2.14
C ALA A 78 2.34 -4.75 -2.73
N SER A 79 2.51 -5.80 -1.94
CA SER A 79 3.09 -7.09 -2.36
C SER A 79 2.26 -7.76 -3.45
N LEU A 80 0.93 -7.82 -3.28
CA LEU A 80 0.02 -8.37 -4.28
C LEU A 80 0.08 -7.57 -5.59
N LEU A 81 0.08 -6.23 -5.51
CA LEU A 81 0.26 -5.36 -6.67
C LEU A 81 1.62 -5.60 -7.33
N GLY A 82 2.67 -5.80 -6.55
CA GLY A 82 4.01 -6.16 -7.04
C GLY A 82 3.98 -7.43 -7.90
N VAL A 83 3.28 -8.48 -7.44
CA VAL A 83 3.09 -9.72 -8.23
C VAL A 83 2.30 -9.46 -9.50
N ILE A 84 1.17 -8.74 -9.39
CA ILE A 84 0.31 -8.41 -10.52
C ILE A 84 1.10 -7.68 -11.62
N VAL A 85 1.82 -6.60 -11.27
CA VAL A 85 2.64 -5.83 -12.21
C VAL A 85 3.70 -6.70 -12.88
N LEU A 86 4.36 -7.58 -12.13
CA LEU A 86 5.34 -8.52 -12.68
C LEU A 86 4.73 -9.49 -13.69
N THR A 87 3.55 -10.05 -13.39
CA THR A 87 2.87 -10.99 -14.30
C THR A 87 2.45 -10.31 -15.59
N PHE A 88 1.92 -9.09 -15.53
CA PHE A 88 1.57 -8.31 -16.72
C PHE A 88 2.79 -7.92 -17.55
N ARG A 89 3.89 -7.50 -16.91
CA ARG A 89 5.14 -7.14 -17.60
C ARG A 89 5.75 -8.32 -18.36
N ARG A 90 5.71 -9.52 -17.77
CA ARG A 90 6.16 -10.75 -18.45
C ARG A 90 5.30 -11.13 -19.64
N ARG A 91 3.96 -11.01 -19.53
CA ARG A 91 3.05 -11.26 -20.67
C ARG A 91 3.29 -10.28 -21.81
N SER A 92 3.55 -9.01 -21.49
CA SER A 92 3.83 -7.97 -22.49
C SER A 92 5.13 -8.26 -23.26
N SER A 93 6.19 -8.70 -22.58
CA SER A 93 7.48 -9.01 -23.21
C SER A 93 7.52 -10.29 -24.04
N SER A 94 6.45 -11.10 -24.03
CA SER A 94 6.34 -12.37 -24.76
C SER A 94 5.50 -12.25 -26.04
N LYS A 95 4.95 -11.07 -26.33
CA LYS A 95 4.32 -10.73 -27.60
C LYS A 95 5.29 -9.91 -28.44
#